data_AF-A0A4P7HKE7-F1
#
_entry.id   AF-A0A4P7HKE7-F1
#
_cell.length_a   1.000
_cell.length_b   1.000
_cell.length_c   1.000
_cell.angle_alpha   90.00
_cell.angle_beta   90.00
_cell.angle_gamma   90.00
#
_symmetry.space_group_name_H-M   'P 1'
#
loop_
_entity.id
_entity.type
_entity.pdbx_description
1 polymer ?
#
loop_
_entity_poly.entity_id
_entity_poly.type
_entity_poly.pdbx_seq_one_letter_code
_entity_poly.pdbx_strand_id
1 'polypeptide(L)'
;MQRMAREGDLALGVAEGDMLLDRVGQPPALLPRIFLTHRRSPLFRIHGHKSAALLAVPLLAACNGPLSTLNPAGPAAQHGARLWWVMLAGSALITLLVSVMLVLAMRHRGDGAVGRAPDPARERHWIMGWGLGFSLTVLTALLTFALWTGERIITRDDGTLQVQAEAQQWGWTFTQPGPDGAPVRTEGILYVPAGRPFDVALTSQDVIHSFWVPQLGGKMDAIPGHRNVHRLSADRPGTFEGLCAEFCGLGHSTMRFTVVAYDPDGPLPSFDSQLVDAVTSPVPPDDLPDQPATDQPTPDQLATDPAQPATDPTDPEEPRP
;
A
#
# COMPACT_ATOMS: atom_id res chain seq x y z
N MET A 1 -1.84 10.15 -71.54
CA MET A 1 -1.25 9.10 -70.69
C MET A 1 -2.13 8.94 -69.46
N GLN A 2 -2.93 7.87 -69.42
CA GLN A 2 -3.94 7.62 -68.39
C GLN A 2 -3.42 6.65 -67.32
N ARG A 3 -3.67 7.06 -66.06
CA ARG A 3 -4.09 6.30 -64.86
C ARG A 3 -3.17 5.23 -64.25
N MET A 4 -2.75 5.60 -63.03
CA MET A 4 -2.62 4.85 -61.78
C MET A 4 -3.13 3.39 -61.73
N ALA A 5 -2.32 2.53 -61.11
CA ALA A 5 -2.78 1.42 -60.27
C ALA A 5 -1.83 1.28 -59.05
N ARG A 6 -2.42 0.94 -57.91
CA ARG A 6 -1.96 1.17 -56.54
C ARG A 6 -1.52 -0.16 -55.93
N GLU A 7 -0.30 -0.20 -55.40
CA GLU A 7 0.27 -1.31 -54.62
C GLU A 7 -0.38 -1.43 -53.24
N GLY A 8 -0.38 -2.65 -52.69
CA GLY A 8 -0.61 -2.89 -51.28
C GLY A 8 -1.02 -4.31 -50.88
N ASP A 9 -0.21 -5.32 -51.22
CA ASP A 9 -0.26 -6.64 -50.57
C ASP A 9 1.00 -6.79 -49.71
N LEU A 10 0.86 -6.63 -48.39
CA LEU A 10 1.85 -7.09 -47.40
C LEU A 10 1.26 -8.31 -46.70
N ALA A 11 1.53 -9.47 -47.28
CA ALA A 11 1.34 -10.76 -46.66
C ALA A 11 2.35 -10.91 -45.50
N LEU A 12 1.84 -11.00 -44.28
CA LEU A 12 2.61 -11.46 -43.12
C LEU A 12 2.59 -12.99 -43.12
N GLY A 13 3.70 -13.57 -43.55
CA GLY A 13 3.95 -15.01 -43.57
C GLY A 13 3.99 -15.60 -42.16
N VAL A 14 3.34 -16.74 -42.01
CA VAL A 14 3.43 -17.62 -40.84
C VAL A 14 4.81 -18.28 -40.85
N ALA A 15 5.58 -18.08 -39.79
CA ALA A 15 6.82 -18.81 -39.58
C ALA A 15 6.50 -20.24 -39.10
N GLU A 16 6.65 -21.21 -39.99
CA GLU A 16 6.64 -22.64 -39.72
C GLU A 16 7.92 -23.01 -38.98
N GLY A 17 7.80 -23.51 -37.75
CA GLY A 17 8.93 -23.97 -36.94
C GLY A 17 9.31 -25.38 -37.33
N ASP A 18 10.44 -25.51 -38.04
CA ASP A 18 10.98 -26.78 -38.52
C ASP A 18 11.32 -27.76 -37.38
N MET A 19 10.82 -28.97 -37.56
CA MET A 19 11.00 -30.13 -36.70
C MET A 19 12.39 -30.73 -36.93
N LEU A 20 13.36 -30.36 -36.09
CA LEU A 20 14.68 -31.00 -36.05
C LEU A 20 14.59 -32.37 -35.37
N LEU A 21 14.35 -33.41 -36.18
CA LEU A 21 14.53 -34.82 -35.84
C LEU A 21 15.98 -35.23 -36.07
N ASP A 22 16.64 -35.78 -35.04
CA ASP A 22 17.93 -36.47 -35.19
C ASP A 22 17.77 -38.00 -35.09
N ARG A 23 18.78 -38.69 -35.62
CA ARG A 23 18.83 -39.97 -36.34
C ARG A 23 18.51 -41.27 -35.59
N VAL A 24 17.79 -41.25 -34.47
CA VAL A 24 17.31 -42.48 -33.80
C VAL A 24 15.88 -42.26 -33.35
N GLY A 25 14.92 -42.95 -33.98
CA GLY A 25 13.48 -42.75 -33.79
C GLY A 25 12.92 -43.18 -32.42
N GLN A 26 13.29 -42.48 -31.35
CA GLN A 26 12.68 -42.57 -30.02
C GLN A 26 12.58 -41.15 -29.42
N PRO A 27 11.38 -40.60 -29.13
CA PRO A 27 11.28 -39.36 -28.37
C PRO A 27 11.78 -39.57 -26.92
N PRO A 28 12.51 -38.62 -26.31
CA PRO A 28 12.98 -38.73 -24.94
C PRO A 28 11.78 -38.82 -23.98
N ALA A 29 11.60 -40.00 -23.42
CA ALA A 29 10.62 -40.30 -22.38
C ALA A 29 11.08 -39.72 -21.03
N LEU A 30 10.90 -38.41 -20.81
CA LEU A 30 11.13 -37.78 -19.51
C LEU A 30 10.08 -36.70 -19.20
N LEU A 31 8.81 -37.11 -19.17
CA LEU A 31 7.78 -36.42 -18.39
C LEU A 31 6.85 -37.49 -17.79
N PRO A 32 6.67 -37.56 -16.46
CA PRO A 32 5.66 -38.44 -15.89
C PRO A 32 4.31 -37.93 -16.40
N ARG A 33 3.65 -38.76 -17.20
CA ARG A 33 2.25 -38.58 -17.59
C ARG A 33 1.40 -38.65 -16.33
N ILE A 34 1.23 -37.52 -15.65
CA ILE A 34 0.16 -37.31 -14.67
C ILE A 34 -1.13 -37.34 -15.48
N PHE A 35 -1.62 -38.54 -15.75
CA PHE A 35 -2.97 -38.76 -16.21
C PHE A 35 -3.91 -38.22 -15.13
N LEU A 36 -4.43 -37.02 -15.36
CA LEU A 36 -5.70 -36.55 -14.81
C LEU A 36 -6.80 -37.52 -15.28
N THR A 37 -6.86 -38.68 -14.63
CA THR A 37 -8.06 -39.49 -14.63
C THR A 37 -9.06 -38.76 -13.76
N HIS A 38 -10.06 -38.16 -14.40
CA HIS A 38 -11.21 -37.53 -13.76
C HIS A 38 -12.10 -38.60 -13.10
N ARG A 39 -11.57 -39.31 -12.09
CA ARG A 39 -12.39 -40.14 -11.21
C ARG A 39 -13.04 -39.20 -10.22
N ARG A 40 -14.32 -38.88 -10.44
CA ARG A 40 -15.18 -38.17 -9.49
C ARG A 40 -15.19 -38.94 -8.17
N SER A 41 -14.31 -38.59 -7.23
CA SER A 41 -14.31 -39.15 -5.89
C SER A 41 -15.27 -38.31 -5.01
N PRO A 42 -16.28 -38.93 -4.38
CA PRO A 42 -17.22 -38.21 -3.51
C PRO A 42 -16.60 -37.85 -2.15
N LEU A 43 -15.36 -38.28 -1.87
CA LEU A 43 -14.70 -38.11 -0.57
C LEU A 43 -14.21 -36.68 -0.31
N PHE A 44 -14.00 -35.86 -1.35
CA PHE A 44 -13.62 -34.45 -1.19
C PHE A 44 -14.77 -33.53 -0.74
N ARG A 45 -16.02 -34.04 -0.73
CA ARG A 45 -17.20 -33.20 -0.51
C ARG A 45 -17.51 -32.93 0.97
N ILE A 46 -17.01 -33.74 1.90
CA ILE A 46 -17.41 -33.65 3.32
C ILE A 46 -16.29 -33.09 4.21
N HIS A 47 -15.01 -33.27 3.84
CA HIS A 47 -13.87 -32.71 4.61
C HIS A 47 -13.56 -31.25 4.25
N GLY A 48 -13.91 -30.77 3.05
CA GLY A 48 -13.65 -29.39 2.64
C GLY A 48 -14.40 -28.33 3.46
N HIS A 49 -15.60 -28.65 3.95
CA HIS A 49 -16.44 -27.70 4.70
C HIS A 49 -15.88 -27.44 6.12
N LYS A 50 -15.29 -28.46 6.76
CA LYS A 50 -14.69 -28.31 8.09
C LYS A 50 -13.34 -27.58 8.03
N SER A 51 -12.52 -27.87 7.01
CA SER A 51 -11.25 -27.17 6.80
C SER A 51 -11.43 -25.71 6.35
N ALA A 52 -12.45 -25.41 5.54
CA ALA A 52 -12.78 -24.04 5.15
C ALA A 52 -13.31 -23.20 6.33
N ALA A 53 -14.11 -23.80 7.23
CA ALA A 53 -14.57 -23.13 8.43
C ALA A 53 -13.43 -22.84 9.43
N LEU A 54 -12.43 -23.73 9.55
CA LEU A 54 -11.25 -23.53 10.39
C LEU A 54 -10.30 -22.43 9.86
N LEU A 55 -10.24 -22.22 8.54
CA LEU A 55 -9.45 -21.13 7.95
C LEU A 55 -10.14 -19.76 8.06
N ALA A 56 -11.48 -19.72 8.19
CA ALA A 56 -12.25 -18.48 8.25
C ALA A 56 -12.09 -17.74 9.59
N VAL A 57 -11.87 -18.46 10.69
CA VAL A 57 -11.75 -17.88 12.04
C VAL A 57 -10.54 -16.94 12.19
N PRO A 58 -9.30 -17.31 11.78
CA PRO A 58 -8.16 -16.37 11.85
C PRO A 58 -8.27 -15.19 10.89
N LEU A 59 -8.99 -15.32 9.77
CA LEU A 59 -9.22 -14.23 8.81
C LEU A 59 -10.11 -13.10 9.36
N LEU A 60 -11.00 -13.42 10.33
CA LEU A 60 -11.90 -12.44 10.95
C LEU A 60 -11.26 -11.69 12.14
N ALA A 61 -10.25 -12.29 12.80
CA ALA A 61 -9.59 -11.68 13.96
C ALA A 61 -8.67 -10.50 13.59
N ALA A 62 -8.22 -10.41 12.33
CA ALA A 62 -7.27 -9.39 11.88
C ALA A 62 -7.88 -7.97 11.74
N CYS A 63 -9.19 -7.81 11.93
CA CYS A 63 -9.87 -6.52 11.75
C CYS A 63 -9.81 -5.62 13.01
N ASN A 64 -9.38 -6.14 14.16
CA ASN A 64 -9.43 -5.42 15.43
C ASN A 64 -8.03 -5.24 16.03
N GLY A 65 -7.69 -4.02 16.44
CA GLY A 65 -6.39 -3.69 17.03
C GLY A 65 -6.12 -2.18 17.07
N PRO A 66 -5.13 -1.75 17.87
CA PRO A 66 -4.79 -0.34 18.06
C PRO A 66 -4.28 0.35 16.78
N LEU A 67 -3.70 -0.40 15.84
CA LEU A 67 -3.29 0.08 14.52
C LEU A 67 -4.25 -0.31 13.38
N SER A 68 -5.46 -0.77 13.70
CA SER A 68 -6.41 -1.20 12.67
C SER A 68 -6.99 0.02 11.92
N THR A 69 -6.74 0.07 10.61
CA THR A 69 -7.39 1.03 9.70
C THR A 69 -8.87 0.72 9.47
N LEU A 70 -9.31 -0.48 9.86
CA LEU A 70 -10.69 -0.95 9.70
C LEU A 70 -11.54 -0.74 10.97
N ASN A 71 -10.94 -0.22 12.05
CA ASN A 71 -11.62 0.22 13.26
C ASN A 71 -11.42 1.75 13.47
N PRO A 72 -12.06 2.59 12.65
CA PRO A 72 -11.84 4.04 12.69
C PRO A 72 -12.42 4.68 13.95
N ALA A 73 -11.71 5.68 14.47
CA ALA A 73 -12.10 6.50 15.62
C ALA A 73 -12.07 8.01 15.33
N GLY A 74 -11.97 8.38 14.05
CA GLY A 74 -12.05 9.74 13.56
C GLY A 74 -12.73 9.82 12.18
N PRO A 75 -13.21 11.00 11.76
CA PRO A 75 -14.00 11.16 10.55
C PRO A 75 -13.20 10.85 9.28
N ALA A 76 -11.91 11.23 9.23
CA ALA A 76 -11.03 10.96 8.10
C ALA A 76 -10.78 9.45 7.93
N ALA A 77 -10.44 8.74 9.01
CA ALA A 77 -10.31 7.28 8.98
C ALA A 77 -11.63 6.58 8.60
N GLN A 78 -12.78 7.09 9.07
CA GLN A 78 -14.08 6.50 8.75
C GLN A 78 -14.42 6.61 7.25
N HIS A 79 -13.99 7.67 6.59
CA HIS A 79 -14.13 7.81 5.14
C HIS A 79 -13.24 6.78 4.41
N GLY A 80 -11.99 6.62 4.85
CA GLY A 80 -11.07 5.62 4.33
C GLY A 80 -11.60 4.18 4.49
N ALA A 81 -12.10 3.83 5.69
CA ALA A 81 -12.64 2.50 5.97
C ALA A 81 -13.89 2.19 5.13
N ARG A 82 -14.81 3.15 4.96
CA ARG A 82 -16.00 2.98 4.10
C ARG A 82 -15.62 2.73 2.64
N LEU A 83 -14.69 3.52 2.11
CA LEU A 83 -14.14 3.33 0.76
C LEU A 83 -13.56 1.94 0.59
N TRP A 84 -12.75 1.50 1.55
CA TRP A 84 -12.13 0.18 1.53
C TRP A 84 -13.17 -0.94 1.48
N TRP A 85 -14.21 -0.90 2.33
CA TRP A 85 -15.26 -1.91 2.34
C TRP A 85 -16.07 -1.95 1.04
N VAL A 86 -16.37 -0.78 0.46
CA VAL A 86 -17.07 -0.70 -0.84
C VAL A 86 -16.21 -1.28 -1.96
N MET A 87 -14.92 -0.94 -2.01
CA MET A 87 -14.00 -1.47 -3.01
C MET A 87 -13.79 -2.98 -2.86
N LEU A 88 -13.67 -3.48 -1.62
CA LEU A 88 -13.56 -4.90 -1.34
C LEU A 88 -14.80 -5.66 -1.80
N ALA A 89 -15.99 -5.18 -1.44
CA ALA A 89 -17.25 -5.81 -1.85
C ALA A 89 -17.42 -5.81 -3.37
N GLY A 90 -17.11 -4.69 -4.03
CA GLY A 90 -17.15 -4.57 -5.49
C GLY A 90 -16.17 -5.52 -6.19
N SER A 91 -14.92 -5.57 -5.72
CA SER A 91 -13.89 -6.49 -6.22
C SER A 91 -14.31 -7.95 -6.07
N ALA A 92 -14.79 -8.33 -4.88
CA ALA A 92 -15.27 -9.68 -4.61
C ALA A 92 -16.44 -10.09 -5.53
N LEU A 93 -17.39 -9.17 -5.79
CA LEU A 93 -18.49 -9.41 -6.71
C LEU A 93 -18.01 -9.63 -8.15
N ILE A 94 -17.08 -8.81 -8.65
CA ILE A 94 -16.52 -8.95 -10.00
C ILE A 94 -15.72 -10.24 -10.11
N THR A 95 -14.86 -10.55 -9.14
CA THR A 95 -14.12 -11.81 -9.09
C THR A 95 -15.06 -13.01 -9.09
N LEU A 96 -16.14 -12.97 -8.31
CA LEU A 96 -17.15 -14.03 -8.30
C LEU A 96 -17.84 -14.16 -9.66
N LEU A 97 -18.26 -13.05 -10.28
CA LEU A 97 -18.90 -13.03 -11.59
C LEU A 97 -18.00 -13.67 -12.66
N VAL A 98 -16.75 -13.21 -12.75
CA VAL A 98 -15.77 -13.73 -13.73
C VAL A 98 -15.48 -15.20 -13.47
N SER A 99 -15.34 -15.60 -12.19
CA SER A 99 -15.09 -16.99 -11.81
C SER A 99 -16.27 -17.90 -12.17
N VAL A 100 -17.51 -17.46 -11.93
CA VAL A 100 -18.73 -18.20 -12.34
C VAL A 100 -18.80 -18.32 -13.85
N MET A 101 -18.55 -17.23 -14.58
CA MET A 101 -18.58 -17.23 -16.04
C MET A 101 -17.52 -18.17 -16.62
N LEU A 102 -16.31 -18.19 -16.05
CA LEU A 102 -15.25 -19.12 -16.41
C LEU A 102 -15.65 -20.57 -16.14
N VAL A 103 -16.23 -20.86 -14.96
CA VAL A 103 -16.70 -22.21 -14.63
C VAL A 103 -17.81 -22.66 -15.57
N LEU A 104 -18.76 -21.80 -15.92
CA LEU A 104 -19.80 -22.09 -16.90
C LEU A 104 -19.20 -22.34 -18.29
N ALA A 105 -18.27 -21.49 -18.74
CA ALA A 105 -17.58 -21.66 -20.01
C ALA A 105 -16.82 -23.01 -20.09
N MET A 106 -16.13 -23.39 -19.01
CA MET A 106 -15.46 -24.70 -18.93
C MET A 106 -16.45 -25.87 -18.94
N ARG A 107 -17.61 -25.73 -18.28
CA ARG A 107 -18.65 -26.77 -18.23
C ARG A 107 -19.38 -26.94 -19.57
N HIS A 108 -19.66 -25.85 -20.27
CA HIS A 108 -20.35 -25.87 -21.56
C HIS A 108 -19.45 -26.24 -22.74
N ARG A 109 -18.12 -26.31 -22.54
CA ARG A 109 -17.16 -26.73 -23.57
C ARG A 109 -17.28 -28.22 -23.94
N GLY A 110 -17.98 -29.02 -23.14
CA GLY A 110 -18.24 -30.44 -23.40
C GLY A 110 -19.39 -30.72 -24.38
N ASP A 111 -20.29 -29.75 -24.58
CA ASP A 111 -21.53 -29.96 -25.34
C ASP A 111 -21.48 -29.21 -26.68
N GLY A 112 -20.89 -29.83 -27.71
CA GLY A 112 -21.19 -29.55 -29.12
C GLY A 112 -20.99 -28.13 -29.67
N ALA A 113 -20.38 -27.18 -28.93
CA ALA A 113 -20.24 -25.78 -29.34
C ALA A 113 -19.23 -25.53 -30.48
N VAL A 114 -18.69 -26.59 -31.09
CA VAL A 114 -17.77 -26.50 -32.23
C VAL A 114 -18.59 -26.35 -33.51
N GLY A 115 -18.82 -25.11 -33.95
CA GLY A 115 -19.44 -24.83 -35.26
C GLY A 115 -20.38 -23.64 -35.34
N ARG A 116 -20.68 -22.93 -34.24
CA ARG A 116 -21.49 -21.70 -34.30
C ARG A 116 -20.60 -20.51 -34.68
N ALA A 117 -20.85 -19.92 -35.84
CA ALA A 117 -20.19 -18.66 -36.24
C ALA A 117 -20.49 -17.56 -35.20
N PRO A 118 -19.48 -16.77 -34.77
CA PRO A 118 -19.70 -15.64 -33.86
C PRO A 118 -20.64 -14.61 -34.49
N ASP A 119 -21.60 -14.10 -33.71
CA ASP A 119 -22.44 -12.98 -34.13
C ASP A 119 -21.68 -11.65 -33.87
N PRO A 120 -21.24 -10.91 -34.91
CA PRO A 120 -20.45 -9.71 -34.75
C PRO A 120 -21.22 -8.57 -34.08
N ALA A 121 -22.55 -8.56 -34.15
CA ALA A 121 -23.35 -7.55 -33.46
C ALA A 121 -23.36 -7.79 -31.95
N ARG A 122 -23.48 -9.06 -31.54
CA ARG A 122 -23.39 -9.46 -30.13
C ARG A 122 -21.99 -9.21 -29.57
N GLU A 123 -20.94 -9.53 -30.32
CA GLU A 123 -19.55 -9.25 -29.92
C GLU A 123 -19.31 -7.75 -29.73
N ARG A 124 -19.72 -6.91 -30.69
CA ARG A 124 -19.60 -5.45 -30.58
C ARG A 124 -20.35 -4.91 -29.36
N HIS A 125 -21.55 -5.41 -29.08
CA HIS A 125 -22.33 -5.00 -27.91
C HIS A 125 -21.65 -5.39 -26.60
N TRP A 126 -21.05 -6.58 -26.50
CA TRP A 126 -20.27 -6.98 -25.32
C TRP A 126 -19.03 -6.11 -25.12
N ILE A 127 -18.26 -5.84 -26.18
CA ILE A 127 -17.04 -5.03 -26.08
C ILE A 127 -17.38 -3.56 -25.77
N MET A 128 -18.30 -2.95 -26.53
CA MET A 128 -18.63 -1.53 -26.33
C MET A 128 -19.47 -1.28 -25.08
N GLY A 129 -20.43 -2.16 -24.78
CA GLY A 129 -21.32 -2.01 -23.63
C GLY A 129 -20.64 -2.40 -22.32
N TRP A 130 -20.32 -3.69 -22.18
CA TRP A 130 -19.78 -4.25 -20.94
C TRP A 130 -18.27 -4.06 -20.77
N GLY A 131 -17.51 -3.99 -21.86
CA GLY A 131 -16.10 -3.67 -21.80
C GLY A 131 -15.89 -2.17 -21.55
N LEU A 132 -16.20 -1.35 -22.55
CA LEU A 132 -15.89 0.08 -22.51
C LEU A 132 -16.91 0.88 -21.67
N GLY A 133 -18.21 0.71 -21.91
CA GLY A 133 -19.26 1.50 -21.27
C GLY A 133 -19.33 1.30 -19.75
N PHE A 134 -19.37 0.05 -19.29
CA PHE A 134 -19.36 -0.27 -17.87
C PHE A 134 -18.09 0.22 -17.18
N SER A 135 -16.91 -0.07 -17.74
CA SER A 135 -15.63 0.36 -17.16
C SER A 135 -15.56 1.88 -17.06
N LEU A 136 -15.90 2.60 -18.13
CA LEU A 136 -15.89 4.06 -18.16
C LEU A 136 -16.85 4.64 -17.12
N THR A 137 -18.06 4.08 -17.00
CA THR A 137 -19.05 4.50 -16.00
C THR A 137 -18.51 4.33 -14.57
N VAL A 138 -17.93 3.17 -14.26
CA VAL A 138 -17.35 2.91 -12.93
C VAL A 138 -16.16 3.82 -12.65
N LEU A 139 -15.25 3.99 -13.62
CA LEU A 139 -14.09 4.88 -13.52
C LEU A 139 -14.50 6.32 -13.26
N THR A 140 -15.48 6.84 -14.02
CA THR A 140 -16.01 8.19 -13.83
C THR A 140 -16.64 8.34 -12.44
N ALA A 141 -17.47 7.38 -12.01
CA ALA A 141 -18.11 7.44 -10.69
C ALA A 141 -17.09 7.43 -9.54
N LEU A 142 -16.07 6.56 -9.61
CA LEU A 142 -14.99 6.50 -8.62
C LEU A 142 -14.15 7.77 -8.62
N LEU A 143 -13.82 8.33 -9.78
CA LEU A 143 -13.07 9.58 -9.90
C LEU A 143 -13.85 10.76 -9.29
N THR A 144 -15.13 10.90 -9.61
CA THR A 144 -15.98 11.95 -9.03
C THR A 144 -16.06 11.81 -7.51
N PHE A 145 -16.23 10.60 -7.00
CA PHE A 145 -16.25 10.34 -5.56
C PHE A 145 -14.91 10.69 -4.90
N ALA A 146 -13.79 10.33 -5.54
CA ALA A 146 -12.44 10.61 -5.04
C ALA A 146 -12.18 12.11 -4.96
N LEU A 147 -12.50 12.88 -6.00
CA LEU A 147 -12.34 14.34 -6.02
C LEU A 147 -13.22 15.03 -4.98
N TRP A 148 -14.49 14.62 -4.87
CA TRP A 148 -15.41 15.15 -3.87
C TRP A 148 -14.96 14.88 -2.43
N THR A 149 -14.34 13.72 -2.20
CA THR A 149 -13.79 13.35 -0.89
C THR A 149 -12.49 14.11 -0.60
N GLY A 150 -11.61 14.26 -1.60
CA GLY A 150 -10.34 14.97 -1.48
C GLY A 150 -10.51 16.42 -1.02
N GLU A 151 -11.44 17.16 -1.65
CA GLU A 151 -11.77 18.56 -1.30
C GLU A 151 -12.27 18.74 0.15
N ARG A 152 -12.83 17.69 0.75
CA ARG A 152 -13.32 17.70 2.13
C ARG A 152 -12.22 17.48 3.17
N ILE A 153 -11.09 16.91 2.78
CA ILE A 153 -9.97 16.59 3.66
C ILE A 153 -8.94 17.73 3.71
N ILE A 154 -9.00 18.68 2.76
CA ILE A 154 -8.10 19.84 2.72
C ILE A 154 -8.24 20.69 3.99
N THR A 155 -7.10 20.92 4.65
CA THR A 155 -6.95 21.79 5.82
C THR A 155 -7.34 23.23 5.48
N ARG A 156 -8.18 23.87 6.30
CA ARG A 156 -8.58 25.27 6.15
C ARG A 156 -8.12 26.07 7.36
N ASP A 157 -7.68 27.30 7.17
CA ASP A 157 -7.32 28.18 8.29
C ASP A 157 -8.60 28.71 8.97
N ASP A 158 -9.06 27.99 9.98
CA ASP A 158 -10.34 28.21 10.69
C ASP A 158 -10.14 28.34 12.22
N GLY A 159 -8.92 28.60 12.69
CA GLY A 159 -8.61 28.71 14.11
C GLY A 159 -8.57 27.36 14.86
N THR A 160 -8.45 26.26 14.12
CA THR A 160 -8.25 24.91 14.67
C THR A 160 -6.99 24.84 15.55
N LEU A 161 -7.04 24.03 16.62
CA LEU A 161 -5.91 23.79 17.52
C LEU A 161 -4.67 23.37 16.71
N GLN A 162 -3.58 24.13 16.81
CA GLN A 162 -2.31 23.82 16.16
C GLN A 162 -1.37 23.14 17.15
N VAL A 163 -0.86 21.98 16.78
CA VAL A 163 0.23 21.28 17.47
C VAL A 163 1.38 21.09 16.49
N GLN A 164 2.62 21.09 16.98
CA GLN A 164 3.79 20.83 16.16
C GLN A 164 4.31 19.44 16.49
N ALA A 165 4.63 18.66 15.46
CA ALA A 165 5.34 17.40 15.62
C ALA A 165 6.62 17.45 14.79
N GLU A 166 7.73 17.24 15.49
CA GLU A 166 9.06 17.25 14.95
C GLU A 166 9.61 15.82 15.02
N ALA A 167 9.92 15.28 13.85
CA ALA A 167 10.54 13.97 13.72
C ALA A 167 12.07 14.09 13.81
N GLN A 168 12.66 13.13 14.50
CA GLN A 168 14.09 12.84 14.46
C GLN A 168 14.25 11.32 14.41
N GLN A 169 15.45 10.82 14.12
CA GLN A 169 15.71 9.39 14.08
C GLN A 169 15.20 8.70 15.34
N TRP A 170 14.19 7.86 15.11
CA TRP A 170 13.56 6.96 16.07
C TRP A 170 12.77 7.63 17.19
N GLY A 171 12.41 8.91 17.03
CA GLY A 171 11.65 9.64 18.03
C GLY A 171 10.76 10.73 17.47
N TRP A 172 9.68 11.02 18.17
CA TRP A 172 8.78 12.13 17.89
C TRP A 172 8.77 13.08 19.07
N THR A 173 8.93 14.37 18.79
CA THR A 173 8.73 15.42 19.78
C THR A 173 7.53 16.26 19.40
N PHE A 174 6.66 16.51 20.37
CA PHE A 174 5.45 17.31 20.19
C PHE A 174 5.54 18.61 20.96
N THR A 175 5.09 19.70 20.36
CA THR A 175 4.91 20.99 21.02
C THR A 175 3.45 21.41 20.89
N GLN A 176 2.78 21.64 22.02
CA GLN A 176 1.34 21.86 22.07
C GLN A 176 0.95 22.81 23.22
N PRO A 177 -0.23 23.44 23.18
CA PRO A 177 -0.70 24.28 24.28
C PRO A 177 -0.94 23.46 25.55
N GLY A 178 -0.30 23.83 26.65
CA GLY A 178 -0.54 23.27 27.97
C GLY A 178 -1.81 23.83 28.63
N PRO A 179 -2.13 23.39 29.86
CA PRO A 179 -3.31 23.82 30.61
C PRO A 179 -3.41 25.34 30.80
N ASP A 180 -2.27 25.99 30.99
CA ASP A 180 -2.18 27.45 31.19
C ASP A 180 -2.06 28.22 29.85
N GLY A 181 -2.20 27.54 28.71
CA GLY A 181 -2.01 28.10 27.37
C GLY A 181 -0.54 28.29 26.95
N ALA A 182 0.41 28.13 27.87
CA ALA A 182 1.84 28.13 27.56
C ALA A 182 2.22 26.89 26.73
N PRO A 183 3.16 26.98 25.78
CA PRO A 183 3.60 25.83 25.01
C PRO A 183 4.32 24.82 25.91
N VAL A 184 3.93 23.55 25.81
CA VAL A 184 4.55 22.41 26.49
C VAL A 184 5.13 21.47 25.45
N ARG A 185 6.33 20.96 25.73
CA ARG A 185 7.04 20.00 24.89
C ARG A 185 6.94 18.61 25.51
N THR A 186 6.51 17.62 24.74
CA THR A 186 6.36 16.23 25.16
C THR A 186 7.09 15.29 24.19
N GLU A 187 7.66 14.21 24.71
CA GLU A 187 8.36 13.21 23.92
C GLU A 187 7.46 11.98 23.75
N GLY A 188 7.24 11.54 22.51
CA GLY A 188 6.48 10.32 22.21
C GLY A 188 4.98 10.36 22.53
N ILE A 189 4.45 11.42 23.14
CA ILE A 189 3.04 11.54 23.51
C ILE A 189 2.47 12.89 23.05
N LEU A 190 1.38 12.84 22.29
CA LEU A 190 0.60 14.00 21.85
C LEU A 190 -0.72 14.03 22.61
N TYR A 191 -1.11 15.18 23.18
CA TYR A 191 -2.39 15.33 23.89
C TYR A 191 -3.31 16.27 23.10
N VAL A 192 -4.52 15.80 22.80
CA VAL A 192 -5.49 16.52 21.96
C VAL A 192 -6.91 16.42 22.53
N PRO A 193 -7.78 17.42 22.32
CA PRO A 193 -9.16 17.33 22.76
C PRO A 193 -9.96 16.40 21.83
N ALA A 194 -10.74 15.49 22.42
CA ALA A 194 -11.71 14.70 21.67
C ALA A 194 -12.87 15.57 21.16
N GLY A 195 -13.51 15.14 20.07
CA GLY A 195 -14.69 15.79 19.47
C GLY A 195 -14.38 17.10 18.72
N ARG A 196 -13.11 17.52 18.64
CA ARG A 196 -12.67 18.72 17.92
C ARG A 196 -11.58 18.37 16.90
N PRO A 197 -11.51 19.07 15.76
CA PRO A 197 -10.37 18.94 14.87
C PRO A 197 -9.12 19.56 15.51
N PHE A 198 -7.96 19.05 15.12
CA PHE A 198 -6.65 19.60 15.44
C PHE A 198 -5.72 19.44 14.24
N ASP A 199 -4.81 20.39 14.08
CA ASP A 199 -3.84 20.44 13.00
C ASP A 199 -2.46 20.09 13.54
N VAL A 200 -1.86 19.05 12.98
CA VAL A 200 -0.49 18.64 13.28
C VAL A 200 0.43 19.21 12.21
N ALA A 201 1.24 20.18 12.60
CA ALA A 201 2.30 20.71 11.77
C ALA A 201 3.54 19.82 11.84
N LEU A 202 3.85 19.17 10.73
CA LEU A 202 4.85 18.14 10.60
C LEU A 202 6.13 18.71 9.97
N THR A 203 7.26 18.43 10.61
CA THR A 203 8.60 18.65 10.05
C THR A 203 9.58 17.60 10.57
N SER A 204 10.77 17.55 10.01
CA SER A 204 11.83 16.61 10.39
C SER A 204 13.17 17.31 10.51
N GLN A 205 14.01 16.87 11.45
CA GLN A 205 15.37 17.36 11.64
C GLN A 205 16.41 16.68 10.74
N ASP A 206 16.13 15.46 10.27
CA ASP A 206 17.16 14.61 9.63
C ASP A 206 16.73 14.01 8.29
N VAL A 207 15.95 12.92 8.30
CA VAL A 207 15.49 12.15 7.14
C VAL A 207 13.99 12.30 6.98
N ILE A 208 13.43 11.72 5.91
CA ILE A 208 11.98 11.70 5.74
C ILE A 208 11.39 10.70 6.74
N HIS A 209 10.34 11.12 7.43
CA HIS A 209 9.49 10.26 8.28
C HIS A 209 8.04 10.38 7.81
N SER A 210 7.14 9.55 8.33
CA SER A 210 5.72 9.69 8.04
C SER A 210 4.88 9.53 9.29
N PHE A 211 4.20 10.60 9.68
CA PHE A 211 3.31 10.61 10.83
C PHE A 211 2.03 9.88 10.49
N TRP A 212 1.71 8.81 11.21
CA TRP A 212 0.50 8.05 10.98
C TRP A 212 -0.15 7.56 12.27
N VAL A 213 -1.44 7.86 12.41
CA VAL A 213 -2.32 7.35 13.47
C VAL A 213 -3.49 6.62 12.77
N PRO A 214 -3.40 5.31 12.54
CA PRO A 214 -4.32 4.58 11.64
C PRO A 214 -5.80 4.73 11.96
N GLN A 215 -6.15 4.83 13.25
CA GLN A 215 -7.54 4.99 13.68
C GLN A 215 -8.09 6.41 13.46
N LEU A 216 -7.24 7.43 13.35
CA LEU A 216 -7.69 8.83 13.24
C LEU A 216 -7.71 9.32 11.78
N GLY A 217 -6.76 8.89 10.96
CA GLY A 217 -6.72 9.32 9.55
C GLY A 217 -5.60 8.70 8.71
N GLY A 218 -5.35 9.36 7.58
CA GLY A 218 -4.26 9.01 6.67
C GLY A 218 -2.88 9.31 7.27
N LYS A 219 -1.83 8.95 6.52
CA LYS A 219 -0.46 9.33 6.86
C LYS A 219 -0.11 10.67 6.21
N MET A 220 0.79 11.43 6.81
CA MET A 220 1.41 12.59 6.18
C MET A 220 2.90 12.63 6.50
N ASP A 221 3.69 12.91 5.47
CA ASP A 221 5.13 12.81 5.56
C ASP A 221 5.73 14.05 6.23
N ALA A 222 6.67 13.82 7.15
CA ALA A 222 7.50 14.85 7.78
C ALA A 222 8.82 14.92 7.02
N ILE A 223 9.04 16.04 6.33
CA ILE A 223 10.14 16.20 5.37
C ILE A 223 11.08 17.30 5.88
N PRO A 224 12.39 17.06 5.92
CA PRO A 224 13.36 18.09 6.29
C PRO A 224 13.19 19.36 5.46
N GLY A 225 13.20 20.52 6.13
CA GLY A 225 13.06 21.83 5.49
C GLY A 225 11.65 22.16 4.97
N HIS A 226 10.66 21.28 5.16
CA HIS A 226 9.27 21.53 4.76
C HIS A 226 8.35 21.44 5.98
N ARG A 227 7.26 22.21 5.94
CA ARG A 227 6.19 22.16 6.94
C ARG A 227 4.90 21.70 6.28
N ASN A 228 4.53 20.45 6.55
CA ASN A 228 3.26 19.89 6.13
C ASN A 228 2.24 20.04 7.27
N VAL A 229 0.96 20.20 6.96
CA VAL A 229 -0.09 20.34 8.00
C VAL A 229 -1.15 19.26 7.80
N HIS A 230 -1.27 18.40 8.81
CA HIS A 230 -2.19 17.27 8.80
C HIS A 230 -3.36 17.52 9.75
N ARG A 231 -4.57 17.66 9.22
CA ARG A 231 -5.78 17.79 10.03
C ARG A 231 -6.32 16.43 10.45
N LEU A 232 -6.48 16.24 11.75
CA LEU A 232 -7.04 15.04 12.36
C LEU A 232 -8.14 15.41 13.36
N SER A 233 -8.91 14.41 13.75
CA SER A 233 -9.85 14.52 14.87
C SER A 233 -10.07 13.13 15.46
N ALA A 234 -10.27 13.07 16.78
CA ALA A 234 -10.69 11.87 17.49
C ALA A 234 -12.13 12.07 17.96
N ASP A 235 -13.04 11.20 17.55
CA ASP A 235 -14.48 11.33 17.85
C ASP A 235 -14.77 11.13 19.34
N ARG A 236 -13.91 10.40 20.05
CA ARG A 236 -14.11 9.94 21.42
C ARG A 236 -12.82 10.07 22.23
N PRO A 237 -12.90 10.34 23.54
CA PRO A 237 -11.75 10.22 24.41
C PRO A 237 -11.15 8.81 24.38
N GLY A 238 -9.82 8.72 24.48
CA GLY A 238 -9.09 7.46 24.45
C GLY A 238 -7.64 7.62 24.05
N THR A 239 -6.93 6.50 24.04
CA THR A 239 -5.53 6.42 23.64
C THR A 239 -5.42 5.77 22.28
N PHE A 240 -4.75 6.44 21.35
CA PHE A 240 -4.52 5.97 20.00
C PHE A 240 -3.03 5.79 19.75
N GLU A 241 -2.71 4.75 19.00
CA GLU A 241 -1.34 4.38 18.72
C GLU A 241 -0.89 4.97 17.38
N GLY A 242 0.29 5.56 17.37
CA GLY A 242 0.92 6.14 16.20
C GLY A 242 2.26 5.51 15.89
N LEU A 243 2.67 5.57 14.63
CA LEU A 243 3.93 5.01 14.15
C LEU A 243 4.51 5.81 12.98
N CYS A 244 5.81 5.63 12.74
CA CYS A 244 6.45 6.11 11.53
C CYS A 244 6.13 5.19 10.35
N ALA A 245 5.48 5.71 9.31
CA ALA A 245 5.03 4.92 8.16
C ALA A 245 5.98 4.99 6.94
N GLU A 246 7.09 5.73 7.04
CA GLU A 246 8.12 5.83 6.01
C GLU A 246 9.46 5.38 6.59
N PHE A 247 10.21 4.58 5.82
CA PHE A 247 11.44 3.99 6.33
C PHE A 247 12.48 5.08 6.66
N CYS A 248 12.86 5.17 7.94
CA CYS A 248 13.73 6.23 8.46
C CYS A 248 15.04 5.72 9.09
N GLY A 249 15.42 4.46 8.82
CA GLY A 249 16.67 3.84 9.29
C GLY A 249 16.46 2.66 10.23
N LEU A 250 17.50 2.30 10.98
CA LEU A 250 17.57 1.03 11.74
C LEU A 250 16.49 0.89 12.82
N GLY A 251 16.19 1.96 13.57
CA GLY A 251 15.13 1.99 14.58
C GLY A 251 13.74 2.32 14.02
N HIS A 252 13.51 2.21 12.71
CA HIS A 252 12.23 2.54 12.10
C HIS A 252 11.05 1.74 12.70
N SER A 253 11.24 0.44 12.93
CA SER A 253 10.17 -0.45 13.43
C SER A 253 9.70 -0.12 14.86
N THR A 254 10.55 0.52 15.65
CA THR A 254 10.26 0.91 17.04
C THR A 254 9.86 2.37 17.16
N MET A 255 9.87 3.14 16.07
CA MET A 255 9.52 4.55 16.06
C MET A 255 8.01 4.75 16.18
N ARG A 256 7.54 4.68 17.42
CA ARG A 256 6.12 4.72 17.81
C ARG A 256 5.86 5.91 18.72
N PHE A 257 4.62 6.35 18.75
CA PHE A 257 4.15 7.43 19.61
C PHE A 257 2.70 7.19 20.01
N THR A 258 2.23 7.94 20.98
CA THR A 258 0.88 7.82 21.53
C THR A 258 0.14 9.13 21.35
N VAL A 259 -1.13 9.06 20.94
CA VAL A 259 -2.05 10.20 20.95
C VAL A 259 -3.10 9.97 22.02
N VAL A 260 -3.13 10.84 23.02
CA VAL A 260 -4.13 10.83 24.09
C VAL A 260 -5.19 11.87 23.76
N ALA A 261 -6.37 11.39 23.34
CA ALA A 261 -7.54 12.23 23.19
C ALA A 261 -8.24 12.37 24.55
N TYR A 262 -8.16 13.55 25.16
CA TYR A 262 -8.81 13.82 26.44
C TYR A 262 -10.22 14.36 26.25
N ASP A 263 -11.06 14.16 27.26
CA ASP A 263 -12.39 14.77 27.31
C ASP A 263 -12.23 16.28 27.58
N PRO A 264 -12.66 17.17 26.66
CA PRO A 264 -12.52 18.62 26.84
C PRO A 264 -13.34 19.17 28.02
N ASP A 265 -14.37 18.44 28.49
CA ASP A 265 -15.18 18.83 29.64
C ASP A 265 -14.69 18.18 30.96
N GLY A 266 -13.67 17.33 30.87
CA GLY A 266 -13.07 16.62 32.01
C GLY A 266 -11.80 17.30 32.56
N PRO A 267 -11.14 16.68 33.56
CA PRO A 267 -9.84 17.11 34.03
C PRO A 267 -8.81 17.03 32.91
N LEU A 268 -7.99 18.08 32.74
CA LEU A 268 -6.90 18.04 31.78
C LEU A 268 -5.85 16.99 32.21
N PRO A 269 -5.29 16.23 31.27
CA PRO A 269 -4.21 15.28 31.57
C PRO A 269 -3.00 16.03 32.11
N SER A 270 -2.20 15.40 32.97
CA SER A 270 -0.88 15.95 33.28
C SER A 270 -0.01 15.78 32.04
N PHE A 271 0.56 16.88 31.56
CA PHE A 271 1.41 16.89 30.37
C PHE A 271 2.83 16.41 30.71
N ASP A 272 2.95 15.50 31.67
CA ASP A 272 4.22 14.98 32.15
C ASP A 272 4.81 14.04 31.08
N SER A 273 6.07 14.28 30.74
CA SER A 273 6.81 13.57 29.69
C SER A 273 7.15 12.11 30.02
N GLN A 274 6.69 11.57 31.14
CA GLN A 274 7.17 10.30 31.71
C GLN A 274 6.26 9.09 31.47
N LEU A 275 5.16 9.19 30.72
CA LEU A 275 4.29 8.03 30.44
C LEU A 275 4.83 7.10 29.32
N VAL A 276 6.16 6.96 29.19
CA VAL A 276 6.82 6.12 28.18
C VAL A 276 6.91 4.63 28.61
N ASP A 277 6.72 4.34 29.89
CA ASP A 277 7.06 3.02 30.46
C ASP A 277 6.04 1.89 30.20
N ALA A 278 4.85 2.19 29.65
CA ALA A 278 3.81 1.16 29.43
C ALA A 278 3.71 0.64 27.98
N VAL A 279 4.32 1.33 27.01
CA VAL A 279 4.18 0.99 25.57
C VAL A 279 5.54 0.78 24.88
N THR A 280 6.64 1.22 25.49
CA THR A 280 7.99 1.13 24.92
C THR A 280 8.89 0.28 25.82
N SER A 281 8.57 -1.01 26.00
CA SER A 281 9.63 -1.95 26.38
C SER A 281 10.30 -2.43 25.10
N PRO A 282 11.59 -2.12 24.86
CA PRO A 282 12.38 -2.85 23.88
C PRO A 282 12.33 -4.34 24.26
N VAL A 283 12.20 -5.21 23.27
CA VAL A 283 12.49 -6.63 23.46
C VAL A 283 13.91 -6.71 24.05
N PRO A 284 14.12 -7.41 25.19
CA PRO A 284 15.46 -7.58 25.75
C PRO A 284 16.42 -8.11 24.68
N PRO A 285 17.69 -7.69 24.67
CA PRO A 285 18.68 -8.14 23.68
C PRO A 285 18.80 -9.67 23.56
N ASP A 286 18.38 -10.41 24.59
CA ASP A 286 18.49 -11.86 24.70
C ASP A 286 17.46 -12.64 23.84
N ASP A 287 16.49 -11.98 23.20
CA ASP A 287 15.43 -12.64 22.38
C ASP A 287 15.66 -12.51 20.85
N LEU A 288 16.80 -11.98 20.40
CA LEU A 288 17.19 -11.98 18.99
C LEU A 288 17.92 -13.30 18.65
N PRO A 289 17.50 -14.05 17.61
CA PRO A 289 18.32 -15.15 17.12
C PRO A 289 19.65 -14.60 16.60
N ASP A 290 20.77 -15.19 17.06
CA ASP A 290 22.14 -14.84 16.68
C ASP A 290 22.25 -14.65 15.16
N GLN A 291 22.38 -13.39 14.73
CA GLN A 291 22.79 -13.05 13.38
C GLN A 291 24.30 -13.34 13.28
N PRO A 292 24.78 -14.08 12.26
CA PRO A 292 26.21 -14.21 12.05
C PRO A 292 26.80 -12.83 11.76
N ALA A 293 27.81 -12.45 12.55
CA ALA A 293 28.53 -11.19 12.41
C ALA A 293 28.98 -11.01 10.96
N THR A 294 28.45 -9.97 10.30
CA THR A 294 29.02 -9.50 9.05
C THR A 294 30.03 -8.43 9.43
N ASP A 295 31.32 -8.70 9.23
CA ASP A 295 32.40 -7.76 9.46
C ASP A 295 32.13 -6.47 8.66
N GLN A 296 31.78 -5.39 9.36
CA GLN A 296 31.87 -4.05 8.80
C GLN A 296 33.28 -3.51 9.06
N PRO A 297 33.97 -2.97 8.05
CA PRO A 297 35.28 -2.38 8.25
C PRO A 297 35.17 -1.09 9.07
N THR A 298 36.07 -0.93 10.03
CA THR A 298 36.20 0.24 10.93
C THR A 298 36.59 1.50 10.13
N PRO A 299 36.25 2.72 10.59
CA PRO A 299 36.45 3.98 9.85
C PRO A 299 37.90 4.26 9.41
N ASP A 300 38.91 3.65 10.03
CA ASP A 300 40.31 3.78 9.64
C ASP A 300 40.66 3.09 8.30
N GLN A 301 39.84 2.17 7.80
CA GLN A 301 40.10 1.47 6.53
C GLN A 301 39.66 2.25 5.28
N LEU A 302 38.95 3.39 5.44
CA LEU A 302 38.53 4.22 4.32
C LEU A 302 39.54 5.31 3.94
N ALA A 303 40.63 5.48 4.70
CA ALA A 303 41.58 6.59 4.54
C ALA A 303 42.83 6.25 3.70
N THR A 304 42.95 5.03 3.16
CA THR A 304 44.07 4.63 2.30
C THR A 304 43.60 4.06 0.98
N ASP A 305 43.06 4.92 0.13
CA ASP A 305 43.09 4.69 -1.32
C ASP A 305 43.41 6.02 -2.02
N PRO A 306 44.60 6.18 -2.64
CA PRO A 306 44.95 7.42 -3.31
C PRO A 306 44.16 7.53 -4.62
N ALA A 307 43.20 8.46 -4.62
CA ALA A 307 42.43 8.86 -5.79
C ALA A 307 43.34 9.17 -7.00
N GLN A 308 43.03 8.53 -8.13
CA GLN A 308 43.57 8.91 -9.44
C GLN A 308 43.12 10.33 -9.81
N PRO A 309 43.98 11.18 -10.40
CA PRO A 309 43.56 12.52 -10.79
C PRO A 309 42.68 12.47 -12.03
N ALA A 310 41.52 13.12 -11.91
CA ALA A 310 40.61 13.42 -13.01
C ALA A 310 41.27 14.36 -14.03
N THR A 311 41.20 14.01 -15.30
CA THR A 311 41.63 14.86 -16.42
C THR A 311 40.55 15.90 -16.74
N ASP A 312 40.93 17.17 -16.68
CA ASP A 312 40.13 18.37 -17.00
C ASP A 312 40.01 18.58 -18.53
N PRO A 313 38.82 18.86 -19.10
CA PRO A 313 38.66 19.05 -20.53
C PRO A 313 38.49 20.54 -20.90
N THR A 314 39.59 21.28 -21.07
CA THR A 314 39.56 22.57 -21.80
C THR A 314 40.97 23.03 -22.20
N ASP A 315 41.38 22.85 -23.46
CA ASP A 315 41.83 23.93 -24.36
C ASP A 315 42.23 23.40 -25.76
N PRO A 316 42.11 24.21 -26.83
CA PRO A 316 42.23 23.78 -28.23
C PRO A 316 43.62 23.99 -28.85
N GLU A 317 43.98 23.06 -29.76
CA GLU A 317 44.67 23.26 -31.04
C GLU A 317 46.05 23.98 -31.11
N GLU A 318 47.12 23.22 -31.41
CA GLU A 318 48.24 23.69 -32.26
C GLU A 318 48.91 22.49 -32.99
N PRO A 319 49.34 22.62 -34.28
CA PRO A 319 49.71 21.48 -35.12
C PRO A 319 51.23 21.22 -35.25
N ARG A 320 51.60 19.93 -35.31
CA ARG A 320 52.69 19.22 -36.03
C ARG A 320 54.11 19.84 -36.18
N PRO A 321 55.13 18.98 -36.18
CA PRO A 321 55.62 18.41 -37.47
C PRO A 321 55.29 16.92 -37.66
#